data_AF-A0A939V366-F1
#
_entry.id   AF-A0A939V366-F1
#
_cell.length_a   1.000
_cell.length_b   1.000
_cell.length_c   1.000
_cell.angle_alpha   90.00
_cell.angle_beta   90.00
_cell.angle_gamma   90.00
#
_symmetry.space_group_name_H-M   'P 1'
#
loop_
_entity.id
_entity.type
_entity.pdbx_description
1 polymer ?
#
loop_
_entity_poly.entity_id
_entity_poly.type
_entity_poly.pdbx_seq_one_letter_code
_entity_poly.pdbx_strand_id
1 'polypeptide(L)'
;MDSYGLAECRFQAELFEASCEKQACSSKIFVRRFMNSDLAERIDRDSFLYEVADIDSAFEDLDGQYGKSDYGVEKYTPDELHWIGYIYRYWAYITGKTSKSIYKLIKTDELRDLYYPYHSLDPEQAIDRIKESKNIVDVDDITRGVEILRRVRAKRGV
;
A
#
# COMPACT_ATOMS: atom_id res chain seq x y z
N MET A 1 -11.64 -5.20 7.78
CA MET A 1 -10.27 -5.74 7.95
C MET A 1 -10.19 -6.43 9.30
N ASP A 2 -9.53 -7.58 9.40
CA ASP A 2 -9.33 -8.29 10.68
C ASP A 2 -8.09 -7.78 11.42
N SER A 3 -7.76 -8.39 12.57
CA SER A 3 -6.58 -8.02 13.36
C SER A 3 -5.25 -8.26 12.63
N TYR A 4 -5.22 -9.19 11.68
CA TYR A 4 -4.02 -9.57 10.95
C TYR A 4 -3.69 -8.56 9.88
N GLY A 5 -4.67 -8.16 9.07
CA GLY A 5 -4.49 -7.08 8.09
C GLY A 5 -4.06 -5.77 8.77
N LEU A 6 -4.62 -5.47 9.96
CA LEU A 6 -4.18 -4.30 10.73
C LEU A 6 -2.74 -4.41 11.23
N ALA A 7 -2.28 -5.61 11.60
CA ALA A 7 -0.90 -5.83 12.03
C ALA A 7 0.08 -5.67 10.85
N GLU A 8 -0.26 -6.22 9.68
CA GLU A 8 0.53 -6.05 8.46
C GLU A 8 0.62 -4.57 8.06
N CYS A 9 -0.48 -3.83 8.15
CA CYS A 9 -0.48 -2.39 7.87
C CYS A 9 0.45 -1.63 8.81
N ARG A 10 0.40 -1.92 10.12
CA ARG A 10 1.31 -1.32 11.10
C ARG A 10 2.77 -1.67 10.82
N PHE A 11 3.06 -2.94 10.59
CA PHE A 11 4.42 -3.40 10.28
C PHE A 11 5.00 -2.66 9.06
N GLN A 12 4.27 -2.61 7.95
CA GLN A 12 4.76 -1.93 6.75
C GLN A 12 4.89 -0.41 6.95
N ALA A 13 3.98 0.21 7.71
CA ALA A 13 4.05 1.63 8.03
C ALA A 13 5.29 1.96 8.87
N GLU A 14 5.53 1.20 9.96
CA GLU A 14 6.68 1.36 10.84
C GLU A 14 8.00 1.09 10.11
N LEU A 15 8.04 0.07 9.24
CA LEU A 15 9.21 -0.21 8.40
C LEU A 15 9.51 0.95 7.44
N PHE A 16 8.48 1.56 6.85
CA PHE A 16 8.65 2.68 5.94
C PHE A 16 9.12 3.93 6.67
N GLU A 17 8.54 4.22 7.83
CA GLU A 17 8.96 5.30 8.71
C GLU A 17 10.43 5.15 9.11
N ALA A 18 10.82 3.97 9.59
CA ALA A 18 12.20 3.66 10.01
C ALA A 18 13.22 3.77 8.86
N SER A 19 12.80 3.63 7.60
CA SER A 19 13.68 3.77 6.44
C SER A 19 14.25 5.19 6.28
N CYS A 20 13.64 6.19 6.92
CA CYS A 20 14.18 7.55 6.96
C CYS A 20 15.57 7.58 7.59
N GLU A 21 15.78 6.80 8.66
CA GLU A 21 17.04 6.76 9.41
C GLU A 21 17.93 5.57 9.01
N LYS A 22 17.32 4.40 8.74
CA LYS A 22 18.06 3.14 8.56
C LYS A 22 18.58 2.91 7.15
N GLN A 23 18.11 3.66 6.16
CA GLN A 23 18.47 3.47 4.76
C GLN A 23 19.15 4.72 4.20
N ALA A 24 20.22 4.55 3.42
CA ALA A 24 20.92 5.68 2.81
C ALA A 24 20.24 6.18 1.52
N CYS A 25 19.60 5.29 0.76
CA CYS A 25 18.93 5.65 -0.49
C CYS A 25 17.70 6.54 -0.28
N SER A 26 17.29 7.25 -1.33
CA SER A 26 16.06 8.04 -1.32
C SER A 26 14.81 7.23 -0.96
N SER A 27 13.80 7.90 -0.41
CA SER A 27 12.51 7.29 -0.05
C SER A 27 11.84 6.57 -1.23
N LYS A 28 11.89 7.16 -2.44
CA LYS A 28 11.36 6.52 -3.65
C LYS A 28 12.05 5.19 -3.97
N ILE A 29 13.36 5.11 -3.79
CA ILE A 29 14.15 3.91 -4.10
C ILE A 29 13.86 2.83 -3.06
N PHE A 30 13.84 3.18 -1.79
CA PHE A 30 13.47 2.26 -0.72
C PHE A 30 12.06 1.68 -0.95
N VAL A 31 11.03 2.52 -1.12
CA VAL A 31 9.66 2.07 -1.32
C VAL A 31 9.55 1.21 -2.59
N ARG A 32 10.20 1.60 -3.69
CA ARG A 32 10.23 0.78 -4.90
C ARG A 32 10.83 -0.60 -4.65
N ARG A 33 11.95 -0.69 -3.92
CA ARG A 33 12.60 -1.97 -3.59
C ARG A 33 11.67 -2.83 -2.75
N PHE A 34 11.11 -2.28 -1.68
CA PHE A 34 10.16 -3.00 -0.84
C PHE A 34 8.95 -3.50 -1.65
N MET A 35 8.27 -2.63 -2.41
CA MET A 35 7.05 -3.01 -3.13
C MET A 35 7.29 -4.04 -4.27
N ASN A 36 8.55 -4.37 -4.58
CA ASN A 36 8.93 -5.39 -5.55
C ASN A 36 9.73 -6.55 -4.93
N SER A 37 9.88 -6.59 -3.60
CA SER A 37 10.72 -7.55 -2.89
C SER A 37 10.02 -8.88 -2.66
N ASP A 38 10.82 -9.88 -2.34
CA ASP A 38 10.33 -11.20 -1.93
C ASP A 38 9.62 -11.09 -0.57
N LEU A 39 10.07 -10.18 0.31
CA LEU A 39 9.40 -9.87 1.57
C LEU A 39 7.97 -9.38 1.36
N ALA A 40 7.74 -8.43 0.44
CA ALA A 40 6.39 -7.96 0.14
C ALA A 40 5.53 -9.06 -0.49
N GLU A 41 6.12 -9.93 -1.32
CA GLU A 41 5.43 -11.09 -1.88
C GLU A 41 5.03 -12.13 -0.80
N ARG A 42 5.86 -12.35 0.23
CA ARG A 42 5.50 -13.20 1.38
C ARG A 42 4.33 -12.62 2.15
N ILE A 43 4.37 -11.32 2.46
CA ILE A 43 3.26 -10.61 3.14
C ILE A 43 1.97 -10.63 2.30
N ASP A 44 2.07 -10.61 0.97
CA ASP A 44 0.89 -10.71 0.09
C ASP A 44 0.22 -12.10 0.11
N ARG A 45 0.96 -13.17 0.38
CA ARG A 45 0.50 -14.57 0.25
C ARG A 45 0.12 -15.21 1.58
N ASP A 46 0.91 -14.95 2.60
CA ASP A 46 0.76 -15.53 3.92
C ASP A 46 0.23 -14.46 4.88
N SER A 47 -0.72 -14.80 5.75
CA SER A 47 -0.95 -13.96 6.92
C SER A 47 0.34 -13.95 7.74
N PHE A 48 0.99 -12.80 7.84
CA PHE A 48 2.32 -12.52 8.43
C PHE A 48 2.58 -13.08 9.86
N LEU A 49 1.64 -13.79 10.45
CA LEU A 49 1.64 -14.28 11.83
C LEU A 49 2.69 -15.32 12.21
N TYR A 50 3.25 -16.05 11.26
CA TYR A 50 4.18 -17.14 11.58
C TYR A 50 5.65 -16.72 11.59
N GLU A 51 5.97 -15.57 11.00
CA GLU A 51 7.31 -14.99 10.98
C GLU A 51 7.17 -13.55 11.47
N VAL A 52 7.23 -13.32 12.78
CA VAL A 52 7.44 -11.96 13.28
C VAL A 52 8.85 -11.56 12.86
N ALA A 53 9.00 -11.10 11.62
CA ALA A 53 10.17 -10.35 11.20
C ALA A 53 10.07 -9.03 11.94
N ASP A 54 10.96 -8.80 12.90
CA ASP A 54 11.14 -7.44 13.38
C ASP A 54 11.63 -6.54 12.23
N ILE A 55 11.53 -5.23 12.45
CA ILE A 55 11.89 -4.23 11.46
C ILE A 55 13.34 -4.37 10.98
N ASP A 56 14.27 -4.80 11.85
CA ASP A 56 15.68 -4.96 11.49
C ASP A 56 15.88 -6.14 10.55
N SER A 57 15.28 -7.29 10.85
CA SER A 57 15.28 -8.47 9.98
C SER A 57 14.70 -8.14 8.59
N ALA A 58 13.66 -7.30 8.53
CA ALA A 58 13.09 -6.86 7.27
C ALA A 58 14.05 -6.01 6.43
N PHE A 59 14.86 -5.15 7.06
CA PHE A 59 15.91 -4.41 6.36
C PHE A 59 17.03 -5.33 5.89
N GLU A 60 17.42 -6.33 6.68
CA GLU A 60 18.42 -7.33 6.30
C GLU A 60 17.97 -8.12 5.07
N ASP A 61 16.70 -8.52 5.00
CA ASP A 61 16.13 -9.18 3.82
C ASP A 61 16.20 -8.30 2.57
N LEU A 62 15.83 -7.02 2.70
CA LEU A 62 15.87 -6.07 1.57
C LEU A 62 17.30 -5.78 1.11
N ASP A 63 18.23 -5.61 2.05
CA ASP A 63 19.65 -5.42 1.76
C ASP A 63 20.27 -6.70 1.18
N GLY A 64 19.85 -7.88 1.63
CA GLY A 64 20.26 -9.17 1.08
C GLY A 64 19.79 -9.35 -0.37
N GLN A 65 18.57 -8.93 -0.68
CA GLN A 65 17.99 -9.04 -2.03
C GLN A 65 18.55 -8.00 -3.01
N TYR A 66 18.72 -6.74 -2.58
CA TYR A 66 19.05 -5.63 -3.49
C TYR A 66 20.42 -4.99 -3.26
N GLY A 67 21.13 -5.37 -2.21
CA GLY A 67 22.33 -4.70 -1.73
C GLY A 67 22.03 -3.34 -1.11
N LYS A 68 22.95 -2.86 -0.27
CA LYS A 68 22.91 -1.48 0.24
C LYS A 68 23.01 -0.48 -0.91
N SER A 69 22.30 0.64 -0.78
CA SER A 69 22.32 1.71 -1.79
C SER A 69 22.22 3.08 -1.12
N ASP A 70 22.94 4.04 -1.68
CA ASP A 70 22.89 5.47 -1.40
C ASP A 70 22.29 6.26 -2.58
N TYR A 71 21.62 5.58 -3.51
CA TYR A 71 21.11 6.19 -4.73
C TYR A 71 19.90 7.09 -4.47
N GLY A 72 19.96 8.30 -5.03
CA GLY A 72 18.98 9.37 -4.82
C GLY A 72 19.13 10.01 -3.42
N VAL A 73 18.76 11.29 -3.31
CA VAL A 73 18.97 12.07 -2.09
C VAL A 73 17.69 12.51 -1.37
N GLU A 74 16.54 12.44 -2.05
CA GLU A 74 15.28 12.92 -1.49
C GLU A 74 14.74 11.94 -0.43
N LYS A 75 14.58 12.44 0.80
CA LYS A 75 13.93 11.75 1.90
C LYS A 75 12.61 12.43 2.20
N TYR A 76 11.55 11.64 2.27
CA TYR A 76 10.26 12.07 2.77
C TYR A 76 10.27 12.07 4.30
N THR A 77 9.34 12.78 4.91
CA THR A 77 9.20 12.81 6.36
C THR A 77 8.76 11.44 6.91
N PRO A 78 9.06 11.14 8.19
CA PRO A 78 8.59 9.92 8.85
C PRO A 78 7.08 9.72 8.72
N ASP A 79 6.28 10.78 8.95
CA ASP A 79 4.81 10.69 8.88
C ASP A 79 4.31 10.41 7.44
N GLU A 80 4.90 11.05 6.43
CA GLU A 80 4.59 10.75 5.02
C GLU A 80 4.88 9.28 4.70
N LEU A 81 6.04 8.76 5.13
CA LEU A 81 6.44 7.37 4.90
C LEU A 81 5.55 6.37 5.64
N HIS A 82 5.22 6.65 6.89
CA HIS A 82 4.30 5.86 7.69
C HIS A 82 2.96 5.72 6.97
N TRP A 83 2.38 6.84 6.57
CA TRP A 83 1.09 6.86 5.88
C TRP A 83 1.15 6.15 4.52
N ILE A 84 2.22 6.37 3.73
CA ILE A 84 2.44 5.68 2.44
C ILE A 84 2.50 4.16 2.64
N GLY A 85 3.26 3.69 3.63
CA GLY A 85 3.39 2.27 3.96
C GLY A 85 2.05 1.66 4.35
N TYR A 86 1.30 2.37 5.20
CA TYR A 86 -0.02 1.96 5.65
C TYR A 86 -1.02 1.85 4.48
N ILE A 87 -1.14 2.89 3.65
CA ILE A 87 -2.09 2.91 2.53
C ILE A 87 -1.78 1.80 1.52
N TYR A 88 -0.51 1.59 1.17
CA TYR A 88 -0.14 0.52 0.24
C TYR A 88 -0.55 -0.86 0.77
N ARG A 89 -0.26 -1.15 2.04
CA ARG A 89 -0.61 -2.45 2.62
C ARG A 89 -2.10 -2.63 2.78
N TYR A 90 -2.80 -1.58 3.23
CA TYR A 90 -4.25 -1.60 3.39
C TYR A 90 -4.94 -1.89 2.05
N TRP A 91 -4.54 -1.18 0.99
CA TRP A 91 -5.09 -1.37 -0.34
C TRP A 91 -4.84 -2.79 -0.87
N ALA A 92 -3.62 -3.28 -0.74
CA ALA A 92 -3.28 -4.63 -1.17
C ALA A 92 -4.10 -5.68 -0.41
N TYR A 93 -4.28 -5.53 0.91
CA TYR A 93 -5.08 -6.41 1.74
C TYR A 93 -6.56 -6.43 1.33
N ILE A 94 -7.23 -5.28 1.24
CA ILE A 94 -8.68 -5.23 0.98
C ILE A 94 -9.06 -5.65 -0.44
N THR A 95 -8.13 -5.54 -1.40
CA THR A 95 -8.38 -5.91 -2.81
C THR A 95 -7.82 -7.27 -3.19
N GLY A 96 -7.02 -7.90 -2.32
CA GLY A 96 -6.27 -9.12 -2.64
C GLY A 96 -5.25 -8.95 -3.78
N LYS A 97 -4.93 -7.72 -4.18
CA LYS A 97 -3.93 -7.44 -5.22
C LYS A 97 -2.54 -7.42 -4.58
N THR A 98 -1.53 -7.88 -5.32
CA THR A 98 -0.15 -7.86 -4.82
C THR A 98 0.35 -6.43 -4.62
N SER A 99 1.27 -6.25 -3.67
CA SER A 99 2.01 -5.01 -3.41
C SER A 99 2.59 -4.44 -4.71
N LYS A 100 3.21 -5.29 -5.53
CA LYS A 100 3.73 -4.92 -6.85
C LYS A 100 2.65 -4.38 -7.81
N SER A 101 1.44 -4.93 -7.74
CA SER A 101 0.31 -4.46 -8.55
C SER A 101 -0.22 -3.11 -8.05
N ILE A 102 -0.37 -2.93 -6.73
CA ILE A 102 -0.76 -1.64 -6.15
C ILE A 102 0.27 -0.55 -6.49
N TYR A 103 1.57 -0.84 -6.38
CA TYR A 103 2.64 0.09 -6.75
C TYR A 103 2.63 0.48 -8.24
N LYS A 104 2.04 -0.33 -9.12
CA LYS A 104 1.83 0.04 -10.54
C LYS A 104 0.64 0.98 -10.73
N LEU A 105 -0.37 0.91 -9.86
CA LEU A 105 -1.55 1.78 -9.91
C LEU A 105 -1.21 3.21 -9.46
N ILE A 106 -0.42 3.37 -8.41
CA ILE A 106 0.02 4.69 -7.92
C ILE A 106 1.47 4.62 -7.43
N LYS A 107 2.30 5.54 -7.94
CA LYS A 107 3.71 5.65 -7.56
C LYS A 107 3.89 6.41 -6.25
N THR A 108 5.05 6.23 -5.63
CA THR A 108 5.30 6.77 -4.28
C THR A 108 5.23 8.29 -4.23
N ASP A 109 5.70 9.00 -5.26
CA ASP A 109 5.54 10.45 -5.38
C ASP A 109 4.09 10.86 -5.56
N GLU A 110 3.37 10.22 -6.48
CA GLU A 110 1.94 10.50 -6.68
C GLU A 110 1.15 10.29 -5.38
N LEU A 111 1.44 9.22 -4.64
CA LEU A 111 0.79 8.95 -3.36
C LEU A 111 1.21 10.00 -2.32
N ARG A 112 2.50 10.35 -2.24
CA ARG A 112 3.02 11.37 -1.32
C ARG A 112 2.37 12.73 -1.54
N ASP A 113 2.11 13.13 -2.78
CA ASP A 113 1.44 14.41 -3.09
C ASP A 113 0.00 14.47 -2.55
N LEU A 114 -0.58 13.32 -2.21
CA LEU A 114 -1.90 13.18 -1.61
C LEU A 114 -1.87 13.08 -0.07
N TYR A 115 -0.69 13.16 0.56
CA TYR A 115 -0.57 13.10 2.01
C TYR A 115 -1.41 14.17 2.70
N TYR A 116 -1.14 15.46 2.45
CA TYR A 116 -1.88 16.55 3.11
C TYR A 116 -3.40 16.49 2.95
N PRO A 117 -3.97 16.26 1.75
CA PRO A 117 -5.42 16.20 1.62
C PRO A 117 -6.04 14.93 2.23
N TYR A 118 -5.32 13.81 2.32
CA TYR A 118 -5.92 12.50 2.65
C TYR A 118 -5.44 11.82 3.94
N HIS A 119 -4.34 12.24 4.56
CA HIS A 119 -3.78 11.55 5.73
C HIS A 119 -4.68 11.51 6.97
N SER A 120 -5.65 12.42 7.07
CA SER A 120 -6.66 12.43 8.14
C SER A 120 -7.95 11.67 7.79
N LEU A 121 -8.06 11.12 6.58
CA LEU A 121 -9.20 10.32 6.17
C LEU A 121 -9.05 8.89 6.68
N ASP A 122 -10.18 8.19 6.75
CA ASP A 122 -10.14 6.73 6.84
C ASP A 122 -9.38 6.15 5.63
N PRO A 123 -8.51 5.14 5.81
CA PRO A 123 -7.72 4.55 4.73
C PRO A 123 -8.55 4.08 3.53
N GLU A 124 -9.72 3.49 3.76
CA GLU A 124 -10.63 3.04 2.69
C GLU A 124 -11.13 4.26 1.91
N GLN A 125 -11.54 5.32 2.60
CA GLN A 125 -11.96 6.58 1.98
C GLN A 125 -10.85 7.30 1.19
N ALA A 126 -9.60 7.22 1.64
CA ALA A 126 -8.46 7.75 0.91
C ALA A 126 -8.24 6.95 -0.38
N ILE A 127 -8.30 5.61 -0.31
CA ILE A 127 -8.16 4.71 -1.45
C ILE A 127 -9.28 4.92 -2.47
N ASP A 128 -10.53 5.06 -2.03
CA ASP A 128 -11.66 5.31 -2.92
C ASP A 128 -11.48 6.60 -3.72
N ARG A 129 -11.07 7.70 -3.07
CA ARG A 129 -10.75 8.96 -3.76
C ARG A 129 -9.60 8.82 -4.75
N ILE A 130 -8.58 8.02 -4.42
CA ILE A 130 -7.49 7.72 -5.35
C ILE A 130 -8.03 6.94 -6.55
N LYS A 131 -8.82 5.89 -6.33
CA LYS A 131 -9.42 5.09 -7.40
C LYS A 131 -10.27 5.95 -8.32
N GLU A 132 -11.13 6.80 -7.77
CA GLU A 132 -11.98 7.74 -8.52
C GLU A 132 -11.15 8.69 -9.38
N SER A 133 -10.13 9.34 -8.82
CA SER A 133 -9.29 10.30 -9.57
C SER A 133 -8.50 9.63 -10.70
N LYS A 134 -8.17 8.34 -10.56
CA LYS A 134 -7.44 7.55 -11.56
C LYS A 134 -8.34 6.73 -12.48
N ASN A 135 -9.66 6.83 -12.34
CA ASN A 135 -10.64 5.98 -13.05
C ASN A 135 -10.35 4.48 -12.92
N ILE A 136 -9.87 4.04 -11.75
CA ILE A 136 -9.64 2.63 -11.45
C ILE A 136 -10.99 2.03 -11.05
N VAL A 137 -11.48 1.07 -11.85
CA VAL A 137 -12.73 0.36 -11.59
C VAL A 137 -12.39 -1.07 -11.18
N ASP A 138 -12.80 -1.52 -10.00
CA ASP A 138 -12.66 -2.92 -9.61
C ASP A 138 -13.76 -3.79 -10.23
N VAL A 139 -13.49 -5.08 -10.44
CA VAL A 139 -14.49 -6.02 -10.97
C VAL A 139 -15.71 -6.11 -10.04
N ASP A 140 -15.49 -5.98 -8.74
CA ASP A 140 -16.54 -5.91 -7.73
C ASP A 140 -17.39 -4.64 -7.87
N ASP A 141 -16.78 -3.51 -8.23
CA ASP A 141 -17.50 -2.25 -8.48
C ASP A 141 -18.41 -2.38 -9.72
N ILE A 142 -17.92 -3.06 -10.77
CA ILE A 142 -18.74 -3.40 -11.94
C ILE A 142 -19.90 -4.30 -11.53
N THR A 143 -19.64 -5.33 -10.73
CA THR A 143 -20.66 -6.29 -10.28
C THR A 143 -21.74 -5.59 -9.46
N ARG A 144 -21.35 -4.74 -8.52
CA ARG A 144 -22.25 -3.91 -7.70
C ARG A 144 -23.04 -2.92 -8.55
N GLY A 145 -22.39 -2.26 -9.51
CA GLY A 145 -23.03 -1.34 -10.45
C GLY A 145 -24.08 -2.04 -11.31
N VAL A 146 -23.78 -3.24 -11.83
CA VAL A 146 -24.74 -4.06 -12.58
C VAL A 146 -25.93 -4.47 -11.70
N GLU A 147 -25.70 -4.83 -10.45
CA GLU A 147 -26.78 -5.19 -9.53
C GLU A 147 -27.72 -4.01 -9.24
N ILE A 148 -27.18 -2.82 -9.00
CA ILE A 148 -27.96 -1.58 -8.83
C ILE A 148 -28.78 -1.28 -10.08
N LEU A 149 -28.17 -1.35 -11.27
CA LEU A 149 -28.85 -1.12 -12.55
C LEU A 149 -29.99 -2.12 -12.79
N ARG A 150 -29.79 -3.40 -12.44
CA ARG A 150 -30.85 -4.44 -12.50
C ARG A 150 -32.02 -4.07 -11.57
N ARG A 151 -31.75 -3.64 -10.34
CA ARG A 151 -32.79 -3.21 -9.38
C ARG A 151 -33.55 -1.98 -9.88
N VAL A 152 -32.87 -1.00 -10.45
CA VAL A 152 -33.50 0.21 -11.01
C VAL A 152 -34.37 -0.12 -12.22
N ARG A 153 -33.91 -1.00 -13.11
CA ARG A 153 -34.70 -1.47 -14.26
C ARG A 153 -35.94 -2.24 -13.84
N ALA A 154 -35.83 -3.12 -12.85
CA ALA A 154 -36.97 -3.86 -12.29
C ALA A 154 -38.02 -2.93 -11.66
N LYS A 155 -37.61 -1.82 -11.03
CA LYS A 155 -38.51 -0.81 -10.46
C LYS A 155 -39.14 0.13 -11.51
N ARG A 156 -38.54 0.28 -12.68
CA ARG A 156 -39.03 1.11 -13.80
C ARG A 156 -39.92 0.36 -14.79
N GLY A 157 -40.07 -0.96 -14.63
CA GLY A 157 -40.98 -1.80 -15.41
C GLY A 157 -42.40 -1.86 -14.86
N VAL A 158 -42.98 -0.69 -14.51
CA VAL A 158 -44.42 -0.50 -14.23
C VAL A 158 -44.93 0.60 -15.14
#